data_AF-A0A935FV70-F1
#
_entry.id   AF-A0A935FV70-F1
#
_cell.length_a   1.000
_cell.length_b   1.000
_cell.length_c   1.000
_cell.angle_alpha   90.00
_cell.angle_beta   90.00
_cell.angle_gamma   90.00
#
_symmetry.space_group_name_H-M   'P 1'
#
loop_
_entity.id
_entity.type
_entity.pdbx_description
1 polymer ?
#
loop_
_entity_poly.entity_id
_entity_poly.type
_entity_poly.pdbx_seq_one_letter_code
_entity_poly.pdbx_strand_id
1 'polypeptide(L)'
;MQVQHFGGATFSFALDGQRLTTQFQRVFSIMMDGDWHTLSDLAEASGGSEAGVSARLRDFRKERFGGHTVERMRGASGLWFYRLVARKVAA
;
A
#
# COMPACT_ATOMS: atom_id res chain seq x y z
N MET A 1 21.50 13.04 -5.91
CA MET A 1 20.44 13.43 -4.95
C MET A 1 20.08 12.19 -4.17
N GLN A 2 20.17 12.25 -2.84
CA GLN A 2 20.16 11.06 -1.98
C GLN A 2 18.76 10.43 -1.92
N VAL A 3 18.63 9.22 -2.45
CA VAL A 3 17.47 8.36 -2.21
C VAL A 3 17.69 7.74 -0.84
N GLN A 4 16.96 8.24 0.15
CA GLN A 4 17.08 7.76 1.52
C GLN A 4 16.58 6.32 1.58
N HIS A 5 17.52 5.39 1.76
CA HIS A 5 17.24 4.01 2.15
C HIS A 5 16.58 4.02 3.53
N PHE A 6 15.26 3.88 3.58
CA PHE A 6 14.54 3.79 4.85
C PHE A 6 14.27 2.34 5.23
N GLY A 7 15.31 1.70 5.75
CA GLY A 7 15.20 0.48 6.56
C GLY A 7 14.51 0.78 7.89
N GLY A 8 13.46 0.02 8.21
CA GLY A 8 12.75 0.01 9.48
C GLY A 8 12.02 -1.31 9.62
N ALA A 9 12.71 -2.30 10.19
CA ALA A 9 12.27 -3.68 10.33
C ALA A 9 11.30 -3.84 11.52
N THR A 10 10.00 -4.03 11.25
CA THR A 10 9.09 -4.78 12.16
C THR A 10 7.93 -5.49 11.43
N PHE A 11 7.73 -5.32 10.12
CA PHE A 11 6.69 -6.10 9.41
C PHE A 11 7.31 -7.11 8.45
N SER A 12 7.65 -8.29 9.00
CA SER A 12 8.27 -9.39 8.25
C SER A 12 7.27 -10.08 7.32
N PHE A 13 7.02 -9.51 6.15
CA PHE A 13 6.29 -10.15 5.04
C PHE A 13 7.02 -11.40 4.50
N ALA A 14 8.35 -11.46 4.69
CA ALA A 14 9.23 -12.50 4.16
C ALA A 14 8.99 -13.89 4.78
N LEU A 15 8.33 -14.00 5.93
CA LEU A 15 7.97 -15.28 6.54
C LEU A 15 6.61 -15.83 6.04
N ASP A 16 5.75 -14.97 5.46
CA ASP A 16 4.39 -15.31 5.03
C ASP A 16 4.25 -15.54 3.51
N GLY A 17 5.37 -15.77 2.82
CA GLY A 17 5.44 -15.95 1.36
C GLY A 17 4.58 -17.10 0.80
N GLN A 18 4.00 -17.97 1.63
CA GLN A 18 3.17 -19.07 1.14
C GLN A 18 1.68 -18.73 0.98
N ARG A 19 1.11 -17.71 1.65
CA ARG A 19 -0.36 -17.47 1.61
C ARG A 19 -0.78 -16.01 1.82
N LEU A 20 -0.45 -15.13 0.87
CA LEU A 20 -1.20 -13.87 0.69
C LEU A 20 -2.61 -14.17 0.19
N THR A 21 -3.45 -14.57 1.13
CA THR A 21 -4.79 -15.11 0.90
C THR A 21 -5.82 -14.02 0.68
N THR A 22 -5.55 -12.79 1.12
CA THR A 22 -6.51 -11.68 1.03
C THR A 22 -6.00 -10.57 0.12
N GLN A 23 -6.93 -9.93 -0.60
CA GLN A 23 -6.65 -8.74 -1.40
C GLN A 23 -5.99 -7.62 -0.57
N PHE A 24 -6.37 -7.49 0.71
CA PHE A 24 -5.76 -6.53 1.63
C PHE A 24 -4.24 -6.71 1.72
N GLN A 25 -3.77 -7.92 1.98
CA GLN A 25 -2.35 -8.18 2.14
C GLN A 25 -1.60 -7.98 0.82
N ARG A 26 -2.19 -8.40 -0.32
CA ARG A 26 -1.57 -8.20 -1.64
C ARG A 26 -1.42 -6.72 -1.98
N VAL A 27 -2.48 -5.93 -1.83
CA VAL A 27 -2.43 -4.48 -2.07
C VAL A 27 -1.41 -3.82 -1.14
N PHE A 28 -1.40 -4.19 0.14
CA PHE A 28 -0.44 -3.64 1.10
C PHE A 28 1.00 -3.97 0.71
N SER A 29 1.27 -5.22 0.33
CA SER A 29 2.59 -5.66 -0.13
C SER A 29 3.10 -4.87 -1.33
N ILE A 30 2.21 -4.56 -2.28
CA ILE A 30 2.56 -3.81 -3.48
C ILE A 30 2.90 -2.37 -3.07
N MET A 31 2.00 -1.69 -2.34
CA MET A 31 2.18 -0.27 -1.99
C MET A 31 3.28 0.00 -0.96
N MET A 32 3.80 -1.04 -0.30
CA MET A 32 4.93 -0.95 0.62
C MET A 32 6.25 -0.61 -0.08
N ASP A 33 6.31 -0.66 -1.42
CA ASP A 33 7.41 -0.10 -2.21
C ASP A 33 7.56 1.42 -2.00
N GLY A 34 6.50 2.08 -1.56
CA GLY A 34 6.46 3.52 -1.38
C GLY A 34 6.45 4.26 -2.71
N ASP A 35 5.93 3.67 -3.78
CA ASP A 35 5.74 4.32 -5.07
C ASP A 35 4.27 4.73 -5.30
N TRP A 36 4.04 5.48 -6.39
CA TRP A 36 2.70 5.92 -6.79
C TRP A 36 2.05 4.89 -7.69
N HIS A 37 0.90 4.36 -7.25
CA HIS A 37 0.14 3.34 -7.96
C HIS A 37 -1.25 3.85 -8.36
N THR A 38 -1.78 3.37 -9.47
CA THR A 38 -3.19 3.61 -9.81
C THR A 38 -4.09 2.53 -9.20
N LEU A 39 -5.39 2.81 -9.09
CA LEU A 39 -6.34 1.78 -8.64
C LEU A 39 -6.41 0.60 -9.61
N SER A 40 -6.24 0.86 -10.90
CA SER A 40 -6.27 -0.17 -11.95
C SER A 40 -5.11 -1.13 -11.79
N ASP A 41 -3.88 -0.61 -11.67
CA ASP A 41 -2.68 -1.43 -11.50
C ASP A 41 -2.77 -2.29 -10.24
N LEU A 42 -3.24 -1.69 -9.13
CA LEU A 42 -3.44 -2.42 -7.87
C LEU A 42 -4.54 -3.49 -7.99
N ALA A 43 -5.61 -3.23 -8.73
CA ALA A 43 -6.69 -4.19 -8.91
C ALA A 43 -6.25 -5.39 -9.76
N GLU A 44 -5.49 -5.13 -10.83
CA GLU A 44 -4.89 -6.16 -11.68
C GLU A 44 -3.88 -6.99 -10.90
N ALA A 45 -2.92 -6.34 -10.22
CA ALA A 45 -1.85 -7.02 -9.49
C ALA A 45 -2.33 -7.77 -8.24
N SER A 46 -3.32 -7.24 -7.50
CA SER A 46 -3.84 -7.90 -6.30
C SER A 46 -4.93 -8.95 -6.58
N GLY A 47 -5.51 -8.91 -7.78
CA GLY A 47 -6.67 -9.71 -8.15
C GLY A 47 -7.95 -9.17 -7.50
N GLY A 48 -8.69 -8.36 -8.25
CA GLY A 48 -10.02 -7.89 -7.87
C GLY A 48 -10.47 -6.66 -8.65
N SER A 49 -11.29 -5.81 -8.01
CA SER A 49 -11.80 -4.58 -8.60
C SER A 49 -11.23 -3.34 -7.92
N GLU A 50 -11.21 -2.22 -8.64
CA GLU A 50 -10.80 -0.90 -8.12
C GLU A 50 -11.61 -0.48 -6.88
N ALA A 51 -12.88 -0.87 -6.82
CA ALA A 51 -13.73 -0.65 -5.66
C ALA A 51 -13.24 -1.42 -4.42
N GLY A 52 -12.82 -2.68 -4.61
CA GLY A 52 -12.21 -3.49 -3.56
C GLY A 52 -10.92 -2.87 -3.04
N VAL A 53 -10.02 -2.50 -3.95
CA VAL A 53 -8.77 -1.79 -3.63
C VAL A 53 -9.06 -0.49 -2.87
N SER A 54 -10.01 0.32 -3.33
CA SER A 54 -10.40 1.57 -2.65
C SER A 54 -10.87 1.34 -1.21
N ALA A 55 -11.60 0.24 -0.96
CA ALA A 55 -11.96 -0.15 0.40
C ALA A 55 -10.72 -0.54 1.23
N ARG A 56 -9.75 -1.26 0.64
CA ARG A 56 -8.49 -1.60 1.31
C ARG A 56 -7.64 -0.38 1.64
N LEU A 57 -7.53 0.59 0.73
CA LEU A 57 -6.85 1.87 0.98
C LEU A 57 -7.45 2.62 2.17
N ARG A 58 -8.78 2.57 2.31
CA ARG A 58 -9.46 3.14 3.49
C ARG A 58 -9.15 2.35 4.76
N ASP A 59 -9.05 1.04 4.68
CA ASP A 59 -8.68 0.19 5.81
C ASP A 59 -7.26 0.49 6.30
N PHE A 60 -6.27 0.71 5.41
CA PHE A 60 -4.89 1.03 5.83
C PHE A 60 -4.78 2.23 6.77
N ARG A 61 -5.70 3.19 6.67
CA ARG A 61 -5.77 4.37 7.55
C ARG A 61 -6.30 4.10 8.95
N LYS A 62 -6.93 2.96 9.19
CA LYS A 62 -7.46 2.61 10.51
C LYS A 62 -6.33 2.20 11.42
N GLU A 63 -6.39 2.61 12.68
CA GLU A 63 -5.38 2.33 13.69
C GLU A 63 -5.16 0.83 13.90
N ARG A 64 -6.23 0.02 13.86
CA ARG A 64 -6.16 -1.45 13.96
C ARG A 64 -5.33 -2.13 12.86
N PHE A 65 -5.06 -1.43 11.76
CA PHE A 65 -4.27 -1.92 10.64
C PHE A 65 -2.92 -1.19 10.51
N GLY A 66 -2.48 -0.50 11.57
CA GLY A 66 -1.21 0.23 11.60
C GLY A 66 -1.36 1.74 11.48
N GLY A 67 -2.56 2.25 11.17
CA GLY A 67 -2.80 3.70 11.06
C GLY A 67 -1.91 4.36 10.02
N HIS A 68 -1.73 3.70 8.88
CA HIS A 68 -0.88 4.19 7.79
C HIS A 68 -1.52 5.39 7.10
N THR A 69 -0.70 6.22 6.47
CA THR A 69 -1.21 7.35 5.68
C THR A 69 -1.26 6.95 4.22
N VAL A 70 -2.38 7.22 3.54
CA VAL A 70 -2.50 7.01 2.09
C VAL A 70 -2.59 8.37 1.44
N GLU A 71 -1.55 8.73 0.71
CA GLU A 71 -1.52 9.93 -0.10
C GLU A 71 -2.25 9.68 -1.42
N ARG A 72 -2.87 10.74 -1.95
CA ARG A 72 -3.51 10.72 -3.27
C ARG A 72 -3.05 11.93 -4.07
N MET A 73 -2.76 11.72 -5.35
CA MET A 73 -2.36 12.76 -6.28
C MET A 73 -3.14 12.61 -7.57
N ARG A 74 -3.54 13.74 -8.18
CA ARG A 74 -4.17 13.75 -9.51
C ARG A 74 -3.08 14.04 -10.54
N GLY A 75 -2.86 13.11 -11.46
CA GLY A 75 -1.93 13.27 -12.57
C GLY A 75 -2.49 14.14 -13.70
N ALA A 76 -1.61 14.48 -14.66
CA ALA A 76 -1.95 15.33 -15.81
C ALA A 76 -3.03 14.73 -16.74
N SER A 77 -3.15 13.40 -16.79
CA SER A 77 -4.19 12.69 -17.53
C SER A 77 -5.55 12.64 -16.82
N GLY A 78 -5.67 13.26 -15.64
CA GLY A 78 -6.85 13.17 -14.79
C GLY A 78 -6.93 11.87 -13.96
N LEU A 79 -5.96 10.97 -14.11
CA LEU A 79 -5.85 9.74 -13.32
C LEU A 79 -5.46 10.03 -11.88
N TRP A 80 -5.97 9.22 -10.97
CA TRP A 80 -5.63 9.27 -9.55
C TRP A 80 -4.56 8.24 -9.21
N PHE A 81 -3.51 8.74 -8.55
CA PHE A 81 -2.41 7.96 -8.02
C PHE A 81 -2.50 7.92 -6.51
N TYR A 82 -2.10 6.79 -5.93
CA TYR A 82 -2.15 6.52 -4.51
C TYR A 82 -0.80 5.97 -4.05
N ARG A 83 -0.35 6.45 -2.90
CA ARG A 83 0.91 6.03 -2.29
C ARG A 83 0.68 5.73 -0.82
N LEU A 84 1.24 4.63 -0.33
CA LEU A 84 1.19 4.28 1.08
C LEU A 84 2.43 4.84 1.79
N VAL A 85 2.19 5.66 2.81
CA VAL A 85 3.21 6.13 3.74
C VAL A 85 3.05 5.32 5.02
N ALA A 86 3.93 4.32 5.17
CA ALA A 86 3.96 3.50 6.37
C ALA A 86 4.34 4.35 7.58
N ARG A 87 3.46 4.44 8.58
CA ARG A 87 3.79 5.06 9.86
C ARG A 87 4.91 4.27 10.54
N LYS A 88 6.02 4.92 10.86
CA LYS A 88 7.00 4.38 11.81
C LYS A 88 6.35 4.35 13.19
N VAL A 89 6.09 3.17 13.73
CA VAL A 89 5.83 3.03 15.16
C VAL A 89 7.19 3.21 15.83
N ALA A 90 7.37 4.31 16.56
CA ALA A 90 8.51 4.45 17.46
C ALA A 90 8.34 3.38 18.55
N ALA A 91 9.26 2.42 18.58
CA ALA A 91 9.37 1.44 19.65
C ALA A 91 9.90 2.10 20.93
#